data_AF-W7BB36-F1
#
_entry.id   AF-W7BB36-F1
#
_cell.length_a   1.000
_cell.length_b   1.000
_cell.length_c   1.000
_cell.angle_alpha   90.00
_cell.angle_beta   90.00
_cell.angle_gamma   90.00
#
_symmetry.space_group_name_H-M   'P 1'
#
loop_
_entity.id
_entity.type
_entity.pdbx_description
1 polymer ?
#
loop_
_entity_poly.entity_id
_entity_poly.type
_entity_poly.pdbx_seq_one_letter_code
_entity_poly.pdbx_strand_id
1 'polypeptide(L)'
;TAEKPALQASNLDILAGTKSGDIAWFQGISATDKADGDISKDVTVDFSKVQFKKEGNYPVIYTVTNSNGKTSTSTVNLQVTAKDPVLTATDLDILAGTDAQDIAWYQGVSAEDLADGDISTDITVNYDEVNFKKRRQLPSDV
;
A
#
# COMPACT_ATOMS: atom_id res chain seq x y z
N THR A 1 32.63 -33.43 -4.64
CA THR A 1 32.13 -32.29 -5.45
C THR A 1 31.58 -31.24 -4.52
N ALA A 2 31.78 -29.95 -4.81
CA ALA A 2 31.21 -28.88 -3.98
C ALA A 2 29.67 -28.88 -4.11
N GLU A 3 28.98 -28.82 -2.98
CA GLU A 3 27.52 -28.76 -2.90
C GLU A 3 27.03 -27.32 -3.05
N LYS A 4 25.72 -27.16 -3.27
CA LYS A 4 25.08 -25.84 -3.25
C LYS A 4 24.74 -25.47 -1.80
N PRO A 5 24.75 -24.18 -1.44
CA PRO A 5 24.32 -23.76 -0.12
C PRO A 5 22.82 -24.04 0.10
N ALA A 6 22.43 -24.37 1.31
CA ALA A 6 21.03 -24.46 1.70
C ALA A 6 20.52 -23.04 2.01
N LEU A 7 19.51 -22.57 1.27
CA LEU A 7 18.91 -21.24 1.42
C LEU A 7 17.47 -21.39 1.91
N GLN A 8 17.11 -20.69 2.98
CA GLN A 8 15.77 -20.61 3.52
C GLN A 8 15.26 -19.17 3.46
N ALA A 9 14.05 -19.00 2.96
CA ALA A 9 13.36 -17.73 2.84
C ALA A 9 11.86 -17.96 3.06
N SER A 10 11.17 -16.97 3.63
CA SER A 10 9.73 -17.03 3.88
C SER A 10 9.01 -15.94 3.10
N ASN A 11 7.71 -16.12 2.90
CA ASN A 11 6.83 -15.09 2.33
C ASN A 11 6.80 -13.84 3.22
N LEU A 12 6.50 -12.70 2.60
CA LEU A 12 6.38 -11.41 3.27
C LEU A 12 5.04 -10.76 2.93
N ASP A 13 4.54 -9.95 3.85
CA ASP A 13 3.32 -9.15 3.67
C ASP A 13 3.62 -7.68 3.95
N ILE A 14 3.14 -6.79 3.08
CA ILE A 14 3.28 -5.34 3.24
C ILE A 14 1.98 -4.61 2.87
N LEU A 15 1.89 -3.35 3.29
CA LEU A 15 0.86 -2.43 2.82
C LEU A 15 1.30 -1.75 1.52
N ALA A 16 0.35 -1.49 0.62
CA ALA A 16 0.56 -0.66 -0.55
C ALA A 16 1.09 0.73 -0.12
N GLY A 17 2.07 1.25 -0.86
CA GLY A 17 2.78 2.49 -0.52
C GLY A 17 4.02 2.31 0.36
N THR A 18 4.26 1.12 0.94
CA THR A 18 5.48 0.85 1.73
C THR A 18 6.73 1.07 0.87
N LYS A 19 7.67 1.88 1.35
CA LYS A 19 8.92 2.15 0.62
C LYS A 19 9.83 0.93 0.73
N SER A 20 10.51 0.59 -0.37
CA SER A 20 11.41 -0.57 -0.41
C SER A 20 12.54 -0.53 0.62
N GLY A 21 13.00 0.67 1.02
CA GLY A 21 14.01 0.87 2.06
C GLY A 21 13.52 0.59 3.48
N ASP A 22 12.20 0.57 3.69
CA ASP A 22 11.58 0.30 5.01
C ASP A 22 11.27 -1.20 5.19
N ILE A 23 11.45 -2.01 4.14
CA ILE A 23 11.18 -3.45 4.16
C ILE A 23 12.41 -4.19 4.70
N ALA A 24 12.19 -5.04 5.70
CA ALA A 24 13.23 -5.88 6.28
C ALA A 24 13.50 -7.14 5.42
N TRP A 25 14.04 -6.94 4.21
CA TRP A 25 14.25 -8.00 3.21
C TRP A 25 15.01 -9.24 3.70
N PHE A 26 15.89 -9.09 4.69
CA PHE A 26 16.72 -10.19 5.18
C PHE A 26 16.24 -10.77 6.53
N GLN A 27 15.10 -10.31 7.04
CA GLN A 27 14.56 -10.83 8.28
C GLN A 27 14.10 -12.28 8.10
N GLY A 28 14.65 -13.20 8.90
CA GLY A 28 14.33 -14.63 8.82
C GLY A 28 14.91 -15.35 7.62
N ILE A 29 15.81 -14.72 6.85
CA ILE A 29 16.56 -15.36 5.78
C ILE A 29 17.79 -16.04 6.38
N SER A 30 18.08 -17.27 5.97
CA SER A 30 19.31 -17.97 6.33
C SER A 30 19.90 -18.73 5.15
N ALA A 31 21.23 -18.76 5.07
CA ALA A 31 21.96 -19.53 4.09
C ALA A 31 23.17 -20.22 4.73
N THR A 32 23.21 -21.55 4.67
CA THR A 32 24.30 -22.35 5.23
C THR A 32 24.91 -23.25 4.18
N ASP A 33 26.24 -23.31 4.15
CA ASP A 33 27.02 -24.19 3.29
C ASP A 33 27.93 -25.09 4.14
N LYS A 34 28.19 -26.31 3.66
CA LYS A 34 29.01 -27.29 4.38
C LYS A 34 30.49 -26.87 4.47
N ALA A 35 31.00 -26.17 3.47
CA ALA A 35 32.39 -25.73 3.40
C ALA A 35 32.57 -24.30 3.91
N ASP A 36 31.64 -23.40 3.59
CA ASP A 36 31.75 -21.97 3.92
C ASP A 36 31.08 -21.59 5.25
N GLY A 37 30.26 -22.47 5.84
CA GLY A 37 29.52 -22.18 7.06
C GLY A 37 28.30 -21.29 6.79
N ASP A 38 28.05 -20.32 7.68
CA ASP A 38 26.95 -19.36 7.51
C ASP A 38 27.34 -18.24 6.54
N ILE A 39 26.63 -18.19 5.41
CA ILE A 39 26.80 -17.20 4.35
C ILE A 39 25.54 -16.36 4.15
N SER A 40 24.68 -16.25 5.17
CA SER A 40 23.42 -15.48 5.13
C SER A 40 23.64 -14.01 4.77
N LYS A 41 24.79 -13.44 5.15
CA LYS A 41 25.19 -12.07 4.82
C LYS A 41 25.43 -11.83 3.32
N ASP A 42 25.67 -12.90 2.55
CA ASP A 42 25.99 -12.84 1.12
C ASP A 42 24.74 -13.06 0.26
N VAL A 43 23.56 -13.22 0.88
CA VAL A 43 22.29 -13.31 0.18
C VAL A 43 21.96 -11.97 -0.46
N THR A 44 21.53 -12.02 -1.71
CA THR A 44 21.02 -10.88 -2.47
C THR A 44 19.53 -11.06 -2.76
N VAL A 45 18.81 -9.97 -2.97
CA VAL A 45 17.36 -9.96 -3.21
C VAL A 45 17.03 -9.22 -4.51
N ASP A 46 16.19 -9.81 -5.35
CA ASP A 46 15.60 -9.17 -6.53
C ASP A 46 14.09 -9.01 -6.32
N PHE A 47 13.66 -7.76 -6.24
CA PHE A 47 12.26 -7.33 -6.12
C PHE A 47 11.82 -6.46 -7.31
N SER A 48 12.53 -6.51 -8.43
CA SER A 48 12.28 -5.68 -9.62
C SER A 48 10.87 -5.83 -10.21
N LYS A 49 10.18 -6.93 -9.92
CA LYS A 49 8.82 -7.21 -10.39
C LYS A 49 7.72 -6.71 -9.43
N VAL A 50 8.07 -6.22 -8.25
CA VAL A 50 7.09 -5.79 -7.24
C VAL A 50 6.48 -4.45 -7.62
N GLN A 51 5.15 -4.36 -7.57
CA GLN A 51 4.41 -3.10 -7.70
C GLN A 51 3.96 -2.62 -6.31
N PHE A 52 4.78 -1.83 -5.64
CA PHE A 52 4.56 -1.44 -4.24
C PHE A 52 3.30 -0.61 -3.99
N LYS A 53 2.72 0.03 -5.02
CA LYS A 53 1.48 0.82 -4.91
C LYS A 53 0.22 0.03 -5.27
N LYS A 54 0.34 -1.22 -5.68
CA LYS A 54 -0.79 -2.01 -6.14
C LYS A 54 -0.90 -3.29 -5.34
N GLU A 55 -2.09 -3.57 -4.83
CA GLU A 55 -2.35 -4.83 -4.17
C GLU A 55 -2.16 -6.01 -5.13
N GLY A 56 -1.66 -7.12 -4.58
CA GLY A 56 -1.36 -8.30 -5.37
C GLY A 56 -0.27 -9.16 -4.75
N ASN A 57 0.05 -10.22 -5.47
CA ASN A 57 1.09 -11.19 -5.10
C ASN A 57 2.25 -11.05 -6.08
N TYR A 58 3.44 -10.75 -5.57
CA TYR A 58 4.62 -10.48 -6.39
C TYR A 58 5.77 -11.44 -6.05
N PRO A 59 6.48 -11.99 -7.05
CA PRO A 59 7.64 -12.84 -6.80
C PRO A 59 8.84 -12.01 -6.36
N VAL A 60 9.48 -12.44 -5.28
CA VAL A 60 10.77 -11.91 -4.81
C VAL A 60 11.78 -13.06 -4.83
N ILE A 61 12.96 -12.82 -5.39
CA ILE A 61 13.97 -13.87 -5.61
C ILE A 61 15.18 -13.60 -4.73
N TYR A 62 15.47 -14.52 -3.81
CA TYR A 62 16.71 -14.53 -3.04
C TYR A 62 17.75 -15.42 -3.71
N THR A 63 19.00 -14.95 -3.76
CA THR A 63 20.12 -15.66 -4.39
C THR A 63 21.35 -15.61 -3.50
N VAL A 64 22.06 -16.73 -3.38
CA VAL A 64 23.34 -16.80 -2.68
C VAL A 64 24.30 -17.72 -3.43
N THR A 65 25.58 -17.32 -3.48
CA THR A 65 26.65 -18.06 -4.15
C THR A 65 27.78 -18.32 -3.16
N ASN A 66 28.20 -19.59 -3.05
CA ASN A 66 29.27 -20.00 -2.14
C ASN A 66 30.67 -19.77 -2.76
N SER A 67 31.75 -19.99 -1.99
CA SER A 67 33.13 -19.70 -2.45
C SER A 67 33.59 -20.56 -3.64
N ASN A 68 32.89 -21.67 -3.88
CA ASN A 68 33.13 -22.58 -5.00
C ASN A 68 32.27 -22.24 -6.24
N GLY A 69 31.58 -21.10 -6.24
CA GLY A 69 30.75 -20.64 -7.36
C GLY A 69 29.44 -21.43 -7.55
N LYS A 70 28.97 -22.12 -6.51
CA LYS A 70 27.67 -22.82 -6.53
C LYS A 70 26.58 -21.89 -6.01
N THR A 71 25.48 -21.80 -6.75
CA THR A 71 24.38 -20.87 -6.47
C THR A 71 23.11 -21.62 -6.09
N SER A 72 22.43 -21.08 -5.07
CA SER A 72 21.05 -21.43 -4.71
C SER A 72 20.15 -20.21 -4.86
N THR A 73 18.91 -20.47 -5.29
CA THR A 73 17.87 -19.47 -5.45
C THR A 73 16.60 -19.92 -4.73
N SER A 74 15.88 -18.98 -4.13
CA SER A 74 14.56 -19.21 -3.54
C SER A 74 13.62 -18.09 -3.97
N THR A 75 12.46 -18.46 -4.50
CA THR A 75 11.40 -17.50 -4.85
C THR A 75 10.36 -17.52 -3.75
N VAL A 76 10.10 -16.35 -3.16
CA VAL A 76 9.02 -16.17 -2.16
C VAL A 76 7.92 -15.29 -2.73
N ASN A 77 6.75 -15.39 -2.13
CA ASN A 77 5.64 -14.49 -2.40
C ASN A 77 5.71 -13.27 -1.48
N LEU A 78 5.66 -12.08 -2.07
CA LEU A 78 5.36 -10.84 -1.37
C LEU A 78 3.90 -10.47 -1.63
N GLN A 79 3.07 -10.51 -0.58
CA GLN A 79 1.70 -10.04 -0.65
C GLN A 79 1.65 -8.55 -0.34
N VAL A 80 1.16 -7.76 -1.28
CA VAL A 80 0.85 -6.35 -1.10
C VAL A 80 -0.66 -6.23 -0.87
N THR A 81 -1.05 -5.59 0.23
CA THR A 81 -2.45 -5.35 0.59
C THR A 81 -2.75 -3.86 0.62
N ALA A 82 -3.92 -3.45 0.16
CA ALA A 82 -4.37 -2.06 0.22
C ALA A 82 -5.33 -1.83 1.39
N LYS A 83 -5.43 -0.56 1.82
CA LYS A 83 -6.50 -0.11 2.71
C LYS A 83 -7.46 0.75 1.90
N ASP A 84 -8.71 0.81 2.32
CA ASP A 84 -9.65 1.75 1.75
C ASP A 84 -9.21 3.20 2.04
N PRO A 85 -9.47 4.14 1.12
CA PRO A 85 -9.22 5.55 1.36
C PRO A 85 -10.11 6.08 2.49
N VAL A 86 -9.62 7.10 3.19
CA VAL A 86 -10.34 7.79 4.25
C VAL A 86 -10.94 9.08 3.72
N LEU A 87 -12.27 9.13 3.62
CA LEU A 87 -13.02 10.35 3.30
C LEU A 87 -13.37 11.11 4.57
N THR A 88 -13.04 12.39 4.61
CA THR A 88 -13.46 13.34 5.65
C THR A 88 -14.34 14.41 5.02
N ALA A 89 -15.47 14.71 5.65
CA ALA A 89 -16.39 15.76 5.21
C ALA A 89 -17.01 16.46 6.42
N THR A 90 -17.32 17.73 6.28
CA THR A 90 -18.12 18.50 7.26
C THR A 90 -19.47 18.85 6.69
N ASP A 91 -20.46 18.99 7.56
CA ASP A 91 -21.78 19.52 7.17
C ASP A 91 -21.63 20.89 6.51
N LEU A 92 -22.36 21.08 5.42
CA LEU A 92 -22.42 22.34 4.67
C LEU A 92 -23.79 22.98 4.86
N ASP A 93 -23.82 24.15 5.49
CA ASP A 93 -25.02 24.97 5.56
C ASP A 93 -25.04 25.98 4.39
N ILE A 94 -26.12 25.98 3.62
CA ILE A 94 -26.34 26.90 2.49
C ILE A 94 -27.61 27.73 2.70
N LEU A 95 -27.70 28.86 2.01
CA LEU A 95 -28.96 29.62 1.96
C LEU A 95 -29.94 28.94 1.00
N ALA A 96 -31.20 28.84 1.41
CA ALA A 96 -32.24 28.35 0.51
C ALA A 96 -32.38 29.30 -0.70
N GLY A 97 -32.34 28.72 -1.89
CA GLY A 97 -32.33 29.43 -3.16
C GLY A 97 -30.94 29.62 -3.77
N THR A 98 -29.85 29.24 -3.10
CA THR A 98 -28.51 29.21 -3.70
C THR A 98 -28.49 28.23 -4.88
N ASP A 99 -27.95 28.68 -6.02
CA ASP A 99 -27.77 27.83 -7.19
C ASP A 99 -26.65 26.80 -6.93
N ALA A 100 -26.86 25.55 -7.36
CA ALA A 100 -25.92 24.46 -7.09
C ALA A 100 -24.49 24.73 -7.60
N GLN A 101 -24.36 25.52 -8.67
CA GLN A 101 -23.08 25.93 -9.23
C GLN A 101 -22.28 26.90 -8.34
N ASP A 102 -22.97 27.61 -7.45
CA ASP A 102 -22.36 28.60 -6.55
C ASP A 102 -21.98 27.98 -5.19
N ILE A 103 -22.30 26.69 -4.99
CA ILE A 103 -22.02 25.98 -3.75
C ILE A 103 -20.56 25.48 -3.77
N ALA A 104 -19.83 25.79 -2.70
CA ALA A 104 -18.48 25.31 -2.48
C ALA A 104 -18.48 23.84 -2.01
N TRP A 105 -18.90 22.92 -2.89
CA TRP A 105 -19.12 21.51 -2.59
C TRP A 105 -17.94 20.78 -1.95
N TYR A 106 -16.72 21.23 -2.22
CA TYR A 106 -15.49 20.61 -1.73
C TYR A 106 -14.92 21.32 -0.50
N GLN A 107 -15.59 22.34 0.02
CA GLN A 107 -15.15 23.02 1.24
C GLN A 107 -15.29 22.08 2.44
N GLY A 108 -14.18 21.81 3.13
CA GLY A 108 -14.17 20.90 4.29
C GLY A 108 -14.30 19.42 3.92
N VAL A 109 -14.11 19.07 2.64
CA VAL A 109 -14.08 17.69 2.16
C VAL A 109 -12.66 17.34 1.73
N SER A 110 -12.15 16.21 2.18
CA SER A 110 -10.84 15.68 1.79
C SER A 110 -10.85 14.16 1.75
N ALA A 111 -10.01 13.56 0.92
CA ALA A 111 -9.83 12.12 0.85
C ALA A 111 -8.34 11.78 0.84
N GLU A 112 -7.94 10.86 1.72
CA GLU A 112 -6.54 10.42 1.86
C GLU A 112 -6.47 8.92 1.68
N ASP A 113 -5.56 8.46 0.83
CA ASP A 113 -5.22 7.06 0.64
C ASP A 113 -3.79 6.78 1.12
N LEU A 114 -3.55 5.58 1.67
CA LEU A 114 -2.23 5.23 2.20
C LEU A 114 -1.16 5.12 1.09
N ALA A 115 -1.54 4.62 -0.09
CA ALA A 115 -0.63 4.38 -1.20
C ALA A 115 -0.52 5.60 -2.13
N ASP A 116 -1.59 6.37 -2.28
CA ASP A 116 -1.69 7.48 -3.22
C ASP A 116 -1.64 8.87 -2.57
N GLY A 117 -1.78 8.96 -1.25
CA GLY A 117 -1.77 10.22 -0.51
C GLY A 117 -3.09 10.97 -0.69
N ASP A 118 -3.01 12.29 -0.81
CA ASP A 118 -4.18 13.15 -1.03
C ASP A 118 -4.81 12.86 -2.40
N ILE A 119 -6.02 12.31 -2.38
CA ILE A 119 -6.85 12.02 -3.55
C ILE A 119 -8.12 12.88 -3.55
N SER A 120 -8.11 14.03 -2.86
CA SER A 120 -9.29 14.91 -2.74
C SER A 120 -9.81 15.43 -4.08
N THR A 121 -8.98 15.43 -5.12
CA THR A 121 -9.39 15.77 -6.49
C THR A 121 -10.31 14.74 -7.14
N ASP A 122 -10.35 13.52 -6.62
CA ASP A 122 -11.13 12.41 -7.16
C ASP A 122 -12.52 12.32 -6.52
N ILE A 123 -12.78 13.16 -5.51
CA ILE A 123 -14.10 13.28 -4.88
C ILE A 123 -15.09 13.78 -5.93
N THR A 124 -16.25 13.12 -5.98
CA THR A 124 -17.39 13.56 -6.78
C THR A 124 -18.57 13.83 -5.87
N VAL A 125 -19.43 14.77 -6.26
CA VAL A 125 -20.61 15.14 -5.48
C VAL A 125 -21.86 14.86 -6.30
N ASN A 126 -22.76 14.08 -5.72
CA ASN A 126 -24.13 13.91 -6.22
C ASN A 126 -25.08 14.73 -5.36
N TYR A 127 -25.80 15.67 -5.98
CA TYR A 127 -26.79 16.52 -5.34
C TYR A 127 -28.18 16.40 -5.96
N ASP A 128 -28.45 15.31 -6.70
CA ASP A 128 -29.71 15.11 -7.44
C ASP A 128 -30.94 15.09 -6.52
N GLU A 129 -30.77 14.70 -5.26
CA GLU A 129 -31.84 14.64 -4.26
C GLU A 129 -32.00 15.94 -3.46
N VAL A 130 -31.15 16.95 -3.70
CA VAL A 130 -31.15 18.19 -2.92
C VAL A 130 -32.21 19.16 -3.46
N ASN A 131 -33.18 19.51 -2.62
CA ASN A 131 -34.13 20.60 -2.91
C ASN A 131 -33.60 21.93 -2.37
N PHE A 132 -32.88 22.66 -3.21
CA PHE A 132 -32.29 23.97 -2.88
C PHE A 132 -33.31 25.05 -2.51
N LYS A 133 -34.59 24.87 -2.84
CA LYS A 133 -35.64 25.86 -2.56
C LYS A 133 -36.30 25.66 -1.19
N LYS A 134 -36.08 24.51 -0.55
CA LYS A 134 -36.71 24.15 0.72
C LYS A 134 -35.73 24.43 1.87
N ARG A 135 -36.15 25.25 2.83
CA ARG A 135 -35.41 25.44 4.08
C ARG A 135 -35.48 24.18 4.95
N ARG A 136 -34.39 23.82 5.63
CA ARG A 136 -34.41 22.87 6.74
C ARG A 136 -35.40 23.38 7.79
N GLN A 137 -36.38 22.56 8.16
CA GLN A 137 -37.31 22.88 9.23
C GLN A 137 -36.59 22.57 10.54
N LEU A 138 -36.21 23.61 11.30
CA LEU A 138 -35.67 23.40 12.64
C LEU A 138 -36.77 22.73 13.49
N PRO A 139 -36.41 21.80 14.41
CA PRO A 139 -37.37 21.33 15.39
C PRO A 139 -37.94 22.54 16.11
N SER A 140 -39.27 22.61 16.20
CA SER A 140 -39.94 23.66 16.96
C SER A 140 -39.52 23.52 18.42
N ASP A 141 -38.85 24.54 18.95
CA ASP A 141 -38.51 24.63 20.37
C ASP A 141 -39.79 24.41 21.20
N VAL A 142 -39.78 23.40 22.08
CA VAL A 142 -40.84 23.09 23.05
C VAL A 142 -40.51 23.76 24.37
#